data_AF-A0A928CXZ0-F1
#
_entry.id   AF-A0A928CXZ0-F1
#
_cell.length_a   1.000
_cell.length_b   1.000
_cell.length_c   1.000
_cell.angle_alpha   90.00
_cell.angle_beta   90.00
_cell.angle_gamma   90.00
#
_symmetry.space_group_name_H-M   'P 1'
#
loop_
_entity.id
_entity.type
_entity.pdbx_description
1 polymer ?
#
loop_
_entity_poly.entity_id
_entity_poly.type
_entity_poly.pdbx_seq_one_letter_code
_entity_poly.pdbx_strand_id
1 'polypeptide(L)' 'METGKVYWAGDLFNFKDLLGNRMLADRFNTLAEGRWQAVLPQDSESNSSRSQSIRDDDLELLFFQ' A
#
# COMPACT_ATOMS: atom_id res chain seq x y z
N MET A 1 -3.14 10.38 -21.20
CA MET A 1 -3.14 10.83 -19.80
C MET A 1 -2.18 9.94 -19.04
N GLU A 2 -1.43 10.49 -18.09
CA GLU A 2 -0.50 9.71 -17.28
C GLU A 2 -1.28 8.75 -16.36
N THR A 3 -0.73 7.55 -16.20
CA THR A 3 -1.26 6.51 -15.31
C THR A 3 -0.13 5.95 -14.45
N GLY A 4 -0.45 5.49 -13.25
CA GLY A 4 0.56 4.92 -12.38
C GLY A 4 0.02 4.32 -11.11
N LYS A 5 0.93 3.97 -10.22
CA LYS A 5 0.63 3.44 -8.90
C LYS A 5 1.24 4.35 -7.83
N VAL A 6 0.58 4.41 -6.68
CA VAL A 6 0.98 5.24 -5.55
C VAL A 6 1.22 4.32 -4.36
N TYR A 7 2.48 4.17 -3.97
CA TYR A 7 2.85 3.47 -2.74
C TYR A 7 2.39 4.27 -1.52
N TRP A 8 1.54 3.68 -0.69
CA TRP A 8 1.00 4.31 0.49
C TRP A 8 1.68 3.77 1.75
N ALA A 9 2.72 4.46 2.20
CA ALA A 9 3.50 4.13 3.40
C ALA A 9 2.76 4.51 4.71
N GLY A 10 1.57 3.96 4.93
CA GLY A 10 0.81 4.16 6.17
C GLY A 10 1.30 3.25 7.30
N ASP A 11 1.04 3.64 8.55
CA ASP A 11 1.31 2.81 9.72
C ASP A 11 0.51 1.49 9.66
N LEU A 12 1.09 0.39 10.15
CA LEU A 12 0.46 -0.94 10.19
C LEU A 12 0.38 -1.54 11.60
N PHE A 13 0.56 -0.73 12.65
CA PHE A 13 0.77 -1.23 14.00
C PHE A 13 -0.49 -1.75 14.67
N ASN A 14 -1.66 -1.25 14.27
CA ASN A 14 -2.93 -1.64 14.86
C ASN A 14 -4.06 -1.68 13.82
N PHE A 15 -5.20 -2.24 14.23
CA PHE A 15 -6.36 -2.41 13.36
C PHE A 15 -6.94 -1.09 12.83
N LYS A 16 -6.86 0.01 13.60
CA LYS A 16 -7.35 1.32 13.15
C LYS A 16 -6.47 1.85 12.01
N ASP A 17 -5.15 1.65 12.09
CA ASP A 17 -4.24 2.08 11.03
C ASP A 17 -4.53 1.29 9.73
N LEU A 18 -4.62 -0.04 9.83
CA LEU A 18 -4.96 -0.92 8.71
C LEU A 18 -6.30 -0.56 8.05
N LEU A 19 -7.33 -0.33 8.87
CA LEU A 19 -8.66 0.06 8.38
C LEU A 19 -8.62 1.45 7.72
N GLY A 20 -7.92 2.41 8.33
CA GLY A 20 -7.79 3.76 7.82
C GLY A 20 -7.10 3.80 6.46
N ASN A 21 -5.95 3.14 6.33
CA ASN A 21 -5.22 3.00 5.05
C ASN A 21 -6.13 2.42 3.97
N ARG A 22 -6.88 1.35 4.29
CA ARG A 22 -7.78 0.72 3.34
C ARG A 22 -8.91 1.65 2.88
N MET A 23 -9.59 2.31 3.81
CA MET A 23 -10.66 3.24 3.50
C MET A 23 -10.19 4.39 2.61
N LEU A 24 -8.99 4.91 2.88
CA LEU A 24 -8.41 5.98 2.09
C LEU A 24 -7.99 5.51 0.69
N ALA A 25 -7.42 4.31 0.57
CA ALA A 25 -7.09 3.69 -0.72
C ALA A 25 -8.33 3.47 -1.58
N ASP A 26 -9.42 2.94 -1.01
CA ASP A 26 -10.67 2.72 -1.74
C ASP A 26 -11.26 4.04 -2.26
N ARG A 27 -11.21 5.10 -1.43
CA ARG A 27 -11.65 6.44 -1.85
C ARG A 27 -10.76 7.02 -2.93
N PHE A 28 -9.43 6.89 -2.79
CA PHE A 28 -8.47 7.34 -3.80
C PHE A 28 -8.70 6.64 -5.14
N ASN A 29 -8.79 5.31 -5.14
CA ASN A 29 -9.00 4.50 -6.33
C ASN A 29 -10.31 4.87 -7.06
N THR A 30 -11.37 5.15 -6.30
CA THR A 30 -12.66 5.62 -6.85
C THR A 30 -12.50 6.96 -7.58
N LEU A 31 -11.80 7.93 -6.97
CA LEU A 31 -11.59 9.27 -7.53
C LEU A 31 -10.57 9.28 -8.67
N ALA A 32 -9.65 8.32 -8.69
CA ALA A 32 -8.63 8.19 -9.70
C ALA A 32 -9.18 7.68 -11.05
N GLU A 33 -10.36 7.06 -11.05
CA GLU A 33 -11.05 6.53 -12.24
C GLU A 33 -10.13 5.61 -13.07
N GLY A 34 -9.38 4.75 -12.39
CA GLY A 34 -8.45 3.80 -13.01
C GLY A 34 -7.15 4.40 -13.56
N ARG A 35 -6.94 5.72 -13.44
CA ARG A 35 -5.67 6.35 -13.84
C ARG A 35 -4.56 6.09 -12.82
N TRP A 36 -4.92 6.07 -11.55
CA TRP A 36 -3.99 5.80 -10.46
C TRP A 36 -4.54 4.71 -9.56
N GLN A 37 -3.64 3.91 -9.01
CA GLN A 37 -3.97 2.86 -8.06
C GLN A 37 -3.12 2.98 -6.80
N ALA A 38 -3.76 3.01 -5.64
CA ALA A 38 -3.07 2.90 -4.36
C ALA A 38 -2.54 1.48 -4.17
N VAL A 39 -1.30 1.37 -3.71
CA VAL A 39 -0.64 0.13 -3.31
C VAL A 39 -0.37 0.20 -1.81
N LEU A 40 -0.91 -0.74 -1.05
CA LEU A 40 -0.78 -0.75 0.41
C LEU A 40 0.19 -1.86 0.86
N PRO A 41 1.16 -1.56 1.74
CA PRO A 41 2.06 -2.56 2.33
C PRO A 41 1.33 -3.71 3.04
N GLN A 42 0.24 -3.40 3.74
CA GLN A 42 -0.59 -4.40 4.44
C GLN A 42 -1.24 -5.46 3.54
N ASP A 43 -1.28 -5.25 2.21
CA ASP A 43 -1.80 -6.24 1.26
C ASP A 43 -0.73 -7.28 0.87
N SER A 44 0.56 -6.99 1.09
CA SER A 44 1.69 -7.87 0.79
C SER A 44 2.40 -8.43 2.03
N GLU A 45 2.37 -7.72 3.15
CA GLU A 45 3.06 -8.15 4.38
C GLU A 45 2.43 -9.41 4.99
N SER A 46 3.26 -10.42 5.25
CA SER A 46 2.86 -11.61 6.01
C SER A 46 3.16 -11.44 7.50
N ASN A 47 2.21 -11.86 8.35
CA ASN A 47 2.37 -11.87 9.82
C ASN A 47 3.51 -12.78 10.33
N SER A 48 4.10 -13.62 9.47
CA SER A 48 5.25 -14.48 9.79
C SER A 48 6.58 -13.96 9.24
N SER A 49 6.59 -12.79 8.61
CA SER A 49 7.78 -12.24 7.96
C SER A 49 8.81 -11.71 8.96
N ARG A 50 10.09 -11.84 8.62
CA ARG A 50 11.19 -11.24 9.39
C ARG A 50 11.28 -9.75 9.03
N SER A 51 11.74 -8.89 9.93
CA SER A 51 11.85 -7.44 9.67
C SER A 51 12.65 -7.08 8.40
N GLN A 52 13.60 -7.92 7.98
CA GLN A 52 14.33 -7.74 6.73
C GLN A 52 13.45 -7.98 5.50
N SER A 53 12.63 -9.03 5.50
CA SER A 53 11.76 -9.32 4.35
C SER A 53 10.67 -8.28 4.21
N ILE A 54 10.08 -7.80 5.32
CA ILE A 54 9.11 -6.69 5.29
C ILE A 54 9.69 -5.47 4.57
N ARG A 55 10.90 -5.05 4.97
CA ARG A 55 11.57 -3.91 4.33
C ARG A 55 11.86 -4.17 2.86
N ASP A 56 12.30 -5.36 2.50
CA ASP A 56 12.64 -5.69 1.12
C ASP A 56 11.37 -5.73 0.25
N ASP A 57 10.26 -6.27 0.76
CA ASP A 57 8.94 -6.24 0.13
C ASP A 57 8.44 -4.78 -0.07
N ASP A 58 8.61 -3.92 0.94
CA ASP A 58 8.29 -2.49 0.84
C ASP A 58 9.11 -1.75 -0.22
N LEU A 59 10.39 -2.11 -0.38
CA LEU A 59 11.27 -1.54 -1.41
C LEU A 59 10.88 -2.04 -2.80
N GLU A 60 10.49 -3.32 -2.92
CA GLU A 60 9.94 -3.88 -4.15
C GLU A 60 8.67 -3.13 -4.56
N LEU A 61 7.76 -2.92 -3.60
CA LEU A 61 6.61 -2.07 -3.82
C LEU A 61 7.05 -0.65 -4.15
N LEU A 62 7.94 0.03 -3.45
CA LEU A 62 8.20 1.44 -3.76
C LEU A 62 8.82 1.67 -5.16
N PHE A 63 9.74 0.81 -5.58
CA PHE A 63 10.60 1.08 -6.75
C PHE A 63 10.26 0.27 -8.00
N PHE A 64 9.48 -0.81 -7.89
CA PHE A 64 9.30 -1.77 -8.99
C PHE A 64 7.81 -2.03 -9.31
N GLN A 65 7.00 -0.97 -9.40
CA GLN A 65 5.54 -1.01 -9.66
C GLN A 65 5.13 -0.87 -11.12
#